data_AF-A0A3N5EEJ9-F1
#
_entry.id   AF-A0A3N5EEJ9-F1
#
_cell.length_a   1.000
_cell.length_b   1.000
_cell.length_c   1.000
_cell.angle_alpha   90.00
_cell.angle_beta   90.00
_cell.angle_gamma   90.00
#
_symmetry.space_group_name_H-M   'P 1'
#
loop_
_entity.id
_entity.type
_entity.pdbx_description
1 polymer ?
#
loop_
_entity_poly.entity_id
_entity_poly.type
_entity_poly.pdbx_seq_one_letter_code
_entity_poly.pdbx_strand_id
1 'polypeptide(L)'
;MQRTSIARLVPHERRELEEILRRQPNERFLSDYGDSSAWWLTALLGGVAGAVAATTQMGNPLLLLDYGVSSLRGLMFPAAFAGSAAVAVWASYTWITNHRRRGYAVTSFAVVRVKGRRLVMMSHAELARLEWRRISTRTQRFSVLTLTGTDGRTMTCYVHAGWVRTAVAQIDEARRSAQLPPLSGDARQLPE
;
A
#
# COMPACT_ATOMS: atom_id res chain seq x y z
N MET A 1 -0.26 -10.12 19.18
CA MET A 1 -0.22 -9.89 17.69
C MET A 1 -1.16 -10.82 16.91
N GLN A 2 -2.14 -10.26 16.19
CA GLN A 2 -3.20 -11.01 15.50
C GLN A 2 -3.12 -10.87 13.97
N ARG A 3 -3.31 -11.98 13.24
CA ARG A 3 -3.46 -11.98 11.77
C ARG A 3 -4.94 -12.14 11.43
N THR A 4 -5.50 -11.21 10.69
CA THR A 4 -6.92 -11.22 10.33
C THR A 4 -7.14 -10.71 8.90
N SER A 5 -8.40 -10.55 8.50
CA SER A 5 -8.79 -9.89 7.25
C SER A 5 -9.80 -8.79 7.55
N ILE A 6 -9.91 -7.80 6.66
CA ILE A 6 -10.85 -6.67 6.82
C ILE A 6 -12.29 -7.18 7.05
N ALA A 7 -12.68 -8.24 6.34
CA ALA A 7 -14.01 -8.86 6.45
C ALA A 7 -14.28 -9.57 7.79
N ARG A 8 -13.24 -9.84 8.58
CA ARG A 8 -13.34 -10.48 9.91
C ARG A 8 -13.24 -9.48 11.07
N LEU A 9 -12.98 -8.20 10.79
CA LEU A 9 -13.02 -7.14 11.79
C LEU A 9 -14.44 -6.87 12.27
N VAL A 10 -14.56 -6.41 13.51
CA VAL A 10 -15.83 -5.95 14.07
C VAL A 10 -16.34 -4.75 13.24
N PRO A 11 -17.66 -4.56 13.05
CA PRO A 11 -18.17 -3.54 12.13
C PRO A 11 -17.65 -2.12 12.38
N HIS A 12 -17.44 -1.71 13.63
CA HIS A 12 -16.91 -0.38 13.94
C HIS A 12 -15.41 -0.25 13.59
N GLU A 13 -14.59 -1.24 13.98
CA GLU A 13 -13.16 -1.30 13.62
C GLU A 13 -12.95 -1.29 12.10
N ARG A 14 -13.82 -2.02 11.38
CA ARG A 14 -13.81 -2.06 9.92
C ARG A 14 -14.10 -0.68 9.32
N ARG A 15 -15.14 0.01 9.81
CA ARG A 15 -15.51 1.34 9.31
C ARG A 15 -14.40 2.35 9.56
N GLU A 16 -13.81 2.36 10.75
CA GLU A 16 -12.69 3.25 11.07
C GLU A 16 -11.48 2.97 10.15
N LEU A 17 -11.10 1.70 9.99
CA LEU A 17 -10.00 1.33 9.10
C LEU A 17 -10.31 1.72 7.65
N GLU A 18 -11.52 1.47 7.15
CA GLU A 18 -11.91 1.89 5.81
C GLU A 18 -11.92 3.42 5.64
N GLU A 19 -12.34 4.18 6.65
CA GLU A 19 -12.32 5.63 6.62
C GLU A 19 -10.88 6.17 6.56
N ILE A 20 -9.98 5.62 7.38
CA ILE A 20 -8.55 5.94 7.37
C ILE A 20 -7.92 5.62 6.00
N LEU A 21 -8.30 4.49 5.39
CA LEU A 21 -7.80 4.10 4.07
C LEU A 21 -8.35 4.95 2.92
N ARG A 22 -9.57 5.49 3.07
CA ARG A 22 -10.23 6.33 2.06
C ARG A 22 -9.76 7.78 2.10
N ARG A 23 -9.59 8.37 3.29
CA ARG A 23 -9.13 9.75 3.45
C ARG A 23 -7.62 9.82 3.22
N GLN A 24 -7.21 10.33 2.05
CA GLN A 24 -5.81 10.66 1.76
C GLN A 24 -5.68 12.07 1.14
N PRO A 25 -4.61 12.82 1.45
CA PRO A 25 -3.52 12.46 2.38
C PRO A 25 -3.97 12.48 3.85
N ASN A 26 -3.51 11.52 4.66
CA ASN A 26 -3.83 11.43 6.08
C ASN A 26 -2.61 10.93 6.86
N GLU A 27 -2.30 11.58 7.97
CA GLU A 27 -1.19 11.26 8.86
C GLU A 27 -1.33 9.88 9.52
N ARG A 28 -2.54 9.31 9.55
CA ARG A 28 -2.82 7.99 10.14
C ARG A 28 -2.52 6.80 9.21
N PHE A 29 -2.38 7.00 7.91
CA PHE A 29 -2.05 5.92 6.96
C PHE A 29 -0.83 6.24 6.12
N LEU A 30 0.18 5.37 6.21
CA LEU A 30 1.35 5.41 5.34
C LEU A 30 1.28 4.27 4.34
N SER A 31 1.29 4.62 3.06
CA SER A 31 1.35 3.66 1.95
C SER A 31 2.79 3.15 1.76
N ASP A 32 2.98 1.84 1.82
CA ASP A 32 4.25 1.17 1.44
C ASP A 32 4.41 1.08 -0.10
N TYR A 33 3.44 1.61 -0.85
CA TYR A 33 3.25 1.30 -2.27
C TYR A 33 3.87 2.31 -3.25
N GLY A 34 4.59 3.33 -2.78
CA GLY A 34 5.10 4.41 -3.61
C GLY A 34 5.75 3.92 -4.91
N ASP A 35 6.74 3.04 -4.79
CA ASP A 35 7.54 2.58 -5.93
C ASP A 35 6.81 1.56 -6.83
N SER A 36 6.03 0.65 -6.23
CA SER A 36 5.30 -0.38 -7.00
C SER A 36 4.13 0.20 -7.79
N SER A 37 3.57 1.32 -7.32
CA SER A 37 2.49 2.02 -7.99
C SER A 37 2.96 2.62 -9.32
N ALA A 38 4.16 3.22 -9.34
CA ALA A 38 4.76 3.78 -10.55
C ALA A 38 4.87 2.74 -11.68
N TRP A 39 5.30 1.51 -11.36
CA TRP A 39 5.42 0.44 -12.35
C TRP A 39 4.09 0.04 -13.00
N TRP A 40 3.00 0.04 -12.25
CA TRP A 40 1.68 -0.27 -12.81
C TRP A 40 1.12 0.85 -13.66
N LEU A 41 1.37 2.11 -13.29
CA LEU A 41 1.02 3.26 -14.13
C LEU A 41 1.83 3.24 -15.44
N THR A 42 3.11 2.92 -15.37
CA THR A 42 3.95 2.75 -16.56
C THR A 42 3.45 1.61 -17.44
N ALA A 43 3.10 0.46 -16.87
CA ALA A 43 2.52 -0.66 -17.62
C ALA A 43 1.16 -0.30 -18.25
N LEU A 44 0.32 0.46 -17.54
CA LEU A 44 -0.95 0.96 -18.06
C LEU A 44 -0.73 1.91 -19.24
N LEU A 45 0.16 2.90 -19.08
CA LEU A 45 0.50 3.85 -20.14
C LEU A 45 1.07 3.14 -21.37
N GLY A 46 1.98 2.18 -21.17
CA GLY A 46 2.54 1.37 -22.25
C GLY A 46 1.48 0.51 -22.96
N GLY A 47 0.55 -0.08 -22.20
CA GLY A 47 -0.58 -0.83 -22.75
C GLY A 47 -1.53 0.05 -23.57
N VAL A 48 -1.88 1.24 -23.08
CA VAL A 48 -2.72 2.20 -23.82
C VAL A 48 -2.01 2.69 -25.08
N ALA A 49 -0.74 3.09 -24.98
CA ALA A 49 0.05 3.55 -26.12
C ALA A 49 0.21 2.46 -27.20
N GLY A 50 0.47 1.21 -26.78
CA GLY A 50 0.55 0.07 -27.70
C GLY A 50 -0.77 -0.23 -28.41
N ALA A 51 -1.91 -0.13 -27.71
CA ALA A 51 -3.23 -0.30 -28.32
C ALA A 51 -3.55 0.81 -29.33
N VAL A 52 -3.21 2.07 -29.01
CA VAL A 52 -3.35 3.20 -29.93
C VAL A 52 -2.45 3.04 -31.17
N ALA A 53 -1.20 2.62 -30.98
CA ALA A 53 -0.29 2.37 -32.09
C ALA A 53 -0.77 1.21 -32.98
N ALA A 54 -1.29 0.13 -32.40
CA ALA A 54 -1.83 -0.98 -33.18
C ALA A 54 -3.08 -0.56 -33.99
N THR A 55 -3.96 0.25 -33.41
CA THR A 55 -5.16 0.75 -34.11
C THR A 55 -4.85 1.71 -35.23
N THR A 56 -3.89 2.62 -35.08
CA THR A 56 -3.47 3.51 -36.17
C THR A 56 -2.86 2.75 -37.33
N GLN A 57 -2.12 1.66 -37.07
CA GLN A 57 -1.57 0.81 -38.12
C GLN A 57 -2.64 -0.08 -38.78
N MET A 58 -3.62 -0.60 -38.02
CA MET A 58 -4.76 -1.34 -38.60
C MET A 58 -5.65 -0.44 -39.48
N GLY A 59 -5.76 0.84 -39.15
CA GLY A 59 -6.49 1.82 -39.97
C GLY A 59 -5.74 2.31 -41.21
N ASN A 60 -4.48 1.88 -41.41
CA ASN A 60 -3.68 2.31 -42.55
C ASN A 60 -3.98 1.43 -43.78
N PRO A 61 -4.60 1.97 -44.85
CA PRO A 61 -5.01 1.19 -46.01
C PRO A 61 -3.81 0.59 -46.78
N LEU A 62 -2.62 1.22 -46.72
CA LEU A 62 -1.41 0.71 -47.37
C LEU A 62 -0.92 -0.60 -46.73
N LEU A 63 -0.98 -0.71 -45.40
CA LEU A 63 -0.58 -1.93 -44.69
C LEU A 63 -1.56 -3.08 -44.87
N LEU A 64 -2.85 -2.77 -45.00
CA LEU A 64 -3.90 -3.73 -45.33
C LEU A 64 -3.71 -4.34 -46.73
N LEU A 65 -3.25 -3.53 -47.70
CA LEU A 65 -2.92 -3.96 -49.06
C LEU A 65 -1.64 -4.80 -49.12
N ASP A 66 -0.58 -4.40 -48.41
CA ASP A 66 0.72 -5.07 -48.45
C ASP A 66 0.75 -6.44 -47.74
N TYR A 67 -0.01 -6.58 -46.64
CA TYR A 67 0.07 -7.77 -45.80
C TYR A 67 -1.17 -8.66 -45.85
N GLY A 68 -2.33 -8.14 -46.26
CA GLY A 68 -3.59 -8.89 -46.23
C GLY A 68 -4.01 -9.35 -44.83
N VAL A 69 -5.29 -9.69 -44.67
CA VAL A 69 -5.88 -10.04 -43.36
C VAL A 69 -5.45 -11.44 -42.86
N SER A 70 -4.84 -12.25 -43.72
CA SER A 70 -4.52 -13.67 -43.48
C SER A 70 -3.03 -13.98 -43.39
N SER A 71 -2.13 -13.00 -43.58
CA SER A 71 -0.70 -13.24 -43.37
C SER A 71 -0.33 -13.19 -41.90
N LEU A 72 0.73 -13.91 -41.51
CA LEU A 72 1.33 -13.83 -40.18
C LEU A 72 1.63 -12.37 -39.78
N ARG A 73 2.05 -11.53 -40.73
CA ARG A 73 2.32 -10.10 -40.49
C ARG A 73 1.03 -9.29 -40.30
N GLY A 74 -0.03 -9.58 -41.06
CA GLY A 74 -1.35 -8.97 -40.88
C GLY A 74 -1.98 -9.30 -39.52
N LEU A 75 -1.76 -10.52 -39.02
CA LEU A 75 -2.22 -10.95 -37.68
C LEU A 75 -1.44 -10.30 -36.53
N MET A 76 -0.24 -9.75 -36.76
CA MET A 76 0.54 -9.11 -35.69
C MET A 76 -0.16 -7.89 -35.11
N PHE A 77 -0.88 -7.10 -35.92
CA PHE A 77 -1.51 -5.87 -35.43
C PHE A 77 -2.73 -6.11 -34.54
N PRO A 78 -3.69 -7.00 -34.90
CA PRO A 78 -4.75 -7.42 -33.98
C PRO A 78 -4.20 -8.11 -32.73
N ALA A 79 -3.17 -8.94 -32.85
CA ALA A 79 -2.52 -9.59 -31.72
C ALA A 79 -1.83 -8.58 -30.79
N ALA A 80 -1.13 -7.60 -31.36
CA ALA A 80 -0.50 -6.51 -30.60
C ALA A 80 -1.56 -5.66 -29.89
N PHE A 81 -2.66 -5.32 -30.56
CA PHE A 81 -3.78 -4.63 -29.93
C PHE A 81 -4.34 -5.42 -28.75
N ALA A 82 -4.66 -6.70 -28.95
CA ALA A 82 -5.20 -7.56 -27.90
C ALA A 82 -4.23 -7.72 -26.73
N GLY A 83 -2.94 -7.90 -27.00
CA GLY A 83 -1.89 -7.98 -25.97
C GLY A 83 -1.76 -6.68 -25.18
N SER A 84 -1.71 -5.54 -25.87
CA SER A 84 -1.64 -4.22 -25.24
C SER A 84 -2.89 -3.88 -24.41
N ALA A 85 -4.08 -4.21 -24.91
CA ALA A 85 -5.33 -4.07 -24.18
C ALA A 85 -5.37 -4.98 -22.94
N ALA A 86 -4.93 -6.23 -23.06
CA ALA A 86 -4.84 -7.16 -21.94
C ALA A 86 -3.89 -6.64 -20.85
N VAL A 87 -2.73 -6.08 -21.22
CA VAL A 87 -1.80 -5.44 -20.27
C VAL A 87 -2.43 -4.23 -19.61
N ALA A 88 -3.13 -3.36 -20.35
CA ALA A 88 -3.81 -2.20 -19.80
C ALA A 88 -4.92 -2.59 -18.81
N VAL A 89 -5.73 -3.61 -19.14
CA VAL A 89 -6.78 -4.14 -18.27
C VAL A 89 -6.16 -4.76 -17.02
N TRP A 90 -5.11 -5.57 -17.16
CA TRP A 90 -4.41 -6.19 -16.04
C TRP A 90 -3.74 -5.15 -15.12
N ALA A 91 -3.06 -4.16 -15.68
CA ALA A 91 -2.44 -3.07 -14.94
C ALA A 91 -3.49 -2.23 -14.18
N SER A 92 -4.62 -1.92 -14.83
CA SER A 92 -5.76 -1.23 -14.19
C SER A 92 -6.36 -2.05 -13.05
N TYR A 93 -6.60 -3.34 -13.28
CA TYR A 93 -7.15 -4.23 -12.25
C TYR A 93 -6.19 -4.40 -11.07
N THR A 94 -4.90 -4.61 -11.33
CA THR A 94 -3.88 -4.73 -10.27
C THR A 94 -3.72 -3.43 -9.50
N TRP A 95 -3.73 -2.28 -10.17
CA TRP A 95 -3.79 -0.97 -9.54
C TRP A 95 -5.02 -0.85 -8.64
N ILE A 96 -6.24 -0.98 -9.17
CA ILE A 96 -7.48 -0.81 -8.39
C ILE A 96 -7.53 -1.75 -7.18
N THR A 97 -7.08 -2.99 -7.34
CA THR A 97 -7.16 -4.00 -6.27
C THR A 97 -6.10 -3.85 -5.19
N ASN A 98 -4.93 -3.29 -5.50
CA ASN A 98 -3.81 -3.21 -4.54
C ASN A 98 -3.46 -1.79 -4.11
N HIS A 99 -3.79 -0.78 -4.93
CA HIS A 99 -3.57 0.62 -4.61
C HIS A 99 -4.28 0.93 -3.29
N ARG A 100 -3.54 1.54 -2.36
CA ARG A 100 -4.02 1.91 -1.02
C ARG A 100 -4.45 0.72 -0.15
N ARG A 101 -4.06 -0.50 -0.49
CA ARG A 101 -4.30 -1.69 0.33
C ARG A 101 -3.04 -2.26 0.97
N ARG A 102 -1.87 -1.62 0.86
CA ARG A 102 -0.69 -2.04 1.63
C ARG A 102 0.03 -0.86 2.26
N GLY A 103 0.43 -1.03 3.52
CA GLY A 103 1.01 0.03 4.32
C GLY A 103 0.73 -0.15 5.80
N TYR A 104 0.89 0.93 6.56
CA TYR A 104 0.65 0.98 8.00
C TYR A 104 -0.47 1.98 8.30
N ALA A 105 -1.49 1.51 9.03
CA ALA A 105 -2.56 2.34 9.56
C ALA A 105 -2.45 2.39 11.09
N VAL A 106 -2.71 3.56 11.67
CA VAL A 106 -2.93 3.71 13.10
C VAL A 106 -4.41 3.96 13.33
N THR A 107 -5.04 3.08 14.10
CA THR A 107 -6.46 3.17 14.48
C THR A 107 -6.57 3.42 15.97
N SER A 108 -7.78 3.67 16.46
CA SER A 108 -8.10 3.82 17.88
C SER A 108 -7.84 2.55 18.70
N PHE A 109 -7.83 1.37 18.09
CA PHE A 109 -7.73 0.08 18.79
C PHE A 109 -6.39 -0.64 18.56
N ALA A 110 -5.75 -0.44 17.41
CA ALA A 110 -4.53 -1.14 17.04
C ALA A 110 -3.65 -0.35 16.07
N VAL A 111 -2.36 -0.70 16.04
CA VAL A 111 -1.53 -0.45 14.86
C VAL A 111 -1.72 -1.61 13.88
N VAL A 112 -2.07 -1.29 12.64
CA VAL A 112 -2.46 -2.27 11.62
C VAL A 112 -1.51 -2.19 10.43
N ARG A 113 -0.81 -3.28 10.14
CA ARG A 113 -0.14 -3.47 8.87
C ARG A 113 -1.09 -4.09 7.86
N VAL A 114 -1.41 -3.33 6.83
CA VAL A 114 -2.29 -3.73 5.74
C VAL A 114 -1.45 -4.43 4.67
N LYS A 115 -1.85 -5.64 4.27
CA LYS A 115 -1.23 -6.45 3.21
C LYS A 115 -2.29 -6.96 2.23
N GLY A 116 -2.85 -6.04 1.46
CA GLY A 116 -3.96 -6.31 0.54
C GLY A 116 -5.24 -6.61 1.30
N ARG A 117 -5.69 -7.87 1.24
CA ARG A 117 -6.86 -8.36 1.98
C ARG A 117 -6.54 -8.84 3.40
N ARG A 118 -5.26 -9.03 3.70
CA ARG A 118 -4.78 -9.52 4.99
C ARG A 118 -4.34 -8.34 5.86
N LEU A 119 -4.61 -8.45 7.15
CA LEU A 119 -4.24 -7.49 8.15
C LEU A 119 -3.38 -8.18 9.19
N VAL A 120 -2.39 -7.46 9.68
CA VAL A 120 -1.60 -7.83 10.85
C VAL A 120 -1.75 -6.73 11.87
N MET A 121 -2.27 -7.06 13.03
CA MET A 121 -2.69 -6.11 14.05
C MET A 121 -1.89 -6.31 15.33
N MET A 122 -1.45 -5.19 15.89
CA MET A 122 -0.96 -5.11 17.25
C MET A 122 -1.92 -4.24 18.03
N SER A 123 -2.72 -4.87 18.90
CA SER A 123 -3.66 -4.17 19.78
C SER A 123 -2.89 -3.23 20.69
N HIS A 124 -3.44 -2.02 20.90
CA HIS A 124 -2.86 -1.07 21.84
C HIS A 124 -2.88 -1.62 23.26
N ALA A 125 -3.83 -2.50 23.60
CA ALA A 125 -3.90 -3.17 24.91
C ALA A 125 -2.81 -4.22 25.11
N GLU A 126 -2.45 -4.95 24.05
CA GLU A 126 -1.40 -5.97 24.07
C GLU A 126 0.01 -5.37 23.98
N LEU A 127 0.16 -4.06 23.87
CA LEU A 127 1.46 -3.44 23.69
C LEU A 127 2.22 -3.36 25.03
N ALA A 128 3.49 -3.80 25.02
CA ALA A 128 4.38 -3.76 26.17
C ALA A 128 5.51 -2.73 26.01
N ARG A 129 6.04 -2.60 24.79
CA ARG A 129 7.17 -1.69 24.50
C ARG A 129 7.02 -1.00 23.16
N LEU A 130 7.46 0.25 23.11
CA LEU A 130 7.51 1.08 21.90
C LEU A 130 8.92 1.67 21.72
N GLU A 131 9.59 1.34 20.62
CA GLU A 131 10.91 1.86 20.29
C GLU A 131 10.88 2.62 18.96
N TRP A 132 11.46 3.81 18.93
CA TRP A 132 11.68 4.54 17.70
C TRP A 132 13.19 4.67 17.46
N ARG A 133 13.64 4.22 16.30
CA ARG A 133 15.02 4.40 15.84
C ARG A 133 15.03 5.19 14.54
N ARG A 134 15.96 6.15 14.42
CA ARG A 134 16.23 6.85 13.17
C ARG A 134 17.40 6.14 12.50
N ILE A 135 17.17 5.60 11.30
CA ILE A 135 18.23 4.99 10.50
C ILE A 135 18.56 5.95 9.37
N SER A 136 19.80 6.44 9.37
CA SER A 136 20.38 7.21 8.28
C SER A 136 21.35 6.33 7.51
N THR A 137 21.12 6.22 6.20
CA THR A 137 22.13 5.81 5.23
C THR A 137 22.67 7.05 4.53
N ARG A 138 23.72 6.89 3.72
CA ARG A 138 24.34 8.01 2.97
C ARG A 138 23.34 8.75 2.07
N THR A 139 22.28 8.08 1.61
CA THR A 139 21.31 8.61 0.64
C THR A 139 19.88 8.70 1.16
N GLN A 140 19.55 8.05 2.28
CA GLN A 140 18.18 7.99 2.79
C GLN A 140 18.12 8.07 4.31
N ARG A 141 17.11 8.76 4.84
CA ARG A 141 16.79 8.80 6.26
C ARG A 141 15.40 8.20 6.44
N PHE A 142 15.29 7.11 7.17
CA PHE A 142 14.00 6.50 7.49
C PHE A 142 13.85 6.27 8.99
N SER A 143 12.61 6.33 9.47
CA SER A 143 12.29 6.03 10.85
C SER A 143 11.79 4.61 10.96
N VAL A 144 12.21 3.92 12.01
CA VAL A 144 11.78 2.57 12.32
C VAL A 144 11.04 2.61 13.65
N LEU A 145 9.75 2.31 13.63
CA LEU A 145 8.95 2.12 14.83
C LEU A 145 8.81 0.63 15.09
N THR A 146 9.30 0.16 16.23
CA THR A 146 9.17 -1.22 16.67
C THR A 146 8.18 -1.29 17.83
N LEU A 147 7.14 -2.09 17.62
CA LEU A 147 6.05 -2.35 18.54
C LEU A 147 6.22 -3.76 19.10
N THR A 148 6.42 -3.90 20.40
CA THR A 148 6.56 -5.22 21.05
C THR A 148 5.33 -5.51 21.90
N GLY A 149 4.68 -6.63 21.62
CA GLY A 149 3.54 -7.12 22.39
C GLY A 149 3.95 -7.75 23.72
N THR A 150 3.00 -7.93 24.62
CA THR A 150 3.17 -8.69 25.87
C THR A 150 3.52 -10.16 25.63
N ASP A 151 3.16 -10.69 24.47
CA ASP A 151 3.53 -12.02 23.96
C ASP A 151 4.97 -12.10 23.44
N GLY A 152 5.75 -11.00 23.53
CA GLY A 152 7.12 -10.90 23.01
C GLY A 152 7.22 -10.76 21.50
N ARG A 153 6.10 -10.78 20.75
CA ARG A 153 6.12 -10.63 19.30
C ARG A 153 6.33 -9.17 18.93
N THR A 154 7.09 -8.96 17.86
CA THR A 154 7.44 -7.62 17.38
C THR A 154 6.77 -7.31 16.04
N MET A 155 6.35 -6.06 15.89
CA MET A 155 5.95 -5.48 14.61
C MET A 155 6.82 -4.27 14.33
N THR A 156 7.60 -4.35 13.25
CA THR A 156 8.49 -3.28 12.81
C THR A 156 7.87 -2.55 11.63
N CYS A 157 7.77 -1.22 11.75
CA CYS A 157 7.21 -0.31 10.77
C CYS A 157 8.32 0.60 10.25
N TYR A 158 8.53 0.59 8.93
CA TYR A 158 9.49 1.46 8.24
C TYR A 158 8.73 2.66 7.68
N VAL A 159 8.86 3.81 8.32
CA VAL A 159 7.95 4.95 8.15
C VAL A 159 8.71 6.28 8.20
N HIS A 160 8.06 7.39 7.89
CA HIS A 160 8.62 8.72 8.13
C HIS A 160 8.32 9.20 9.56
N ALA A 161 9.13 10.13 10.07
CA ALA A 161 9.05 10.60 11.46
C ALA A 161 7.68 11.20 11.83
N GLY A 162 7.04 11.93 10.91
CA GLY A 162 5.69 12.50 11.13
C GLY A 162 4.63 11.44 11.43
N TRP A 163 4.68 10.31 10.72
CA TRP A 163 3.77 9.19 10.98
C TRP A 163 4.06 8.55 12.33
N VAL A 164 5.34 8.40 12.73
CA VAL A 164 5.70 7.87 14.05
C VAL A 164 5.09 8.72 15.17
N ARG A 165 5.23 10.05 15.09
CA ARG A 165 4.67 10.97 16.10
C ARG A 165 3.15 10.81 16.22
N THR A 166 2.48 10.75 15.07
CA THR A 166 1.02 10.51 15.01
C THR A 166 0.65 9.17 15.62
N ALA A 167 1.43 8.12 15.32
CA ALA A 167 1.21 6.79 15.87
C ALA A 167 1.36 6.75 17.39
N VAL A 168 2.46 7.31 17.92
CA VAL A 168 2.71 7.40 19.36
C VAL A 168 1.58 8.14 20.07
N ALA A 169 1.17 9.30 19.54
CA ALA A 169 0.10 10.11 20.13
C ALA A 169 -1.23 9.35 20.19
N GLN A 170 -1.60 8.65 19.11
CA GLN A 170 -2.83 7.85 19.05
C GLN A 170 -2.78 6.63 19.98
N ILE A 171 -1.63 5.94 20.07
CA ILE A 171 -1.45 4.83 21.01
C ILE A 171 -1.58 5.33 22.46
N ASP A 172 -0.94 6.45 22.79
CA ASP A 172 -0.98 7.03 24.14
C ASP A 172 -2.39 7.54 24.49
N GLU A 173 -3.13 8.10 23.53
CA GLU A 173 -4.54 8.47 23.70
C GLU A 173 -5.42 7.25 23.95
N ALA A 174 -5.33 6.22 23.12
CA ALA A 174 -6.10 4.99 23.25
C ALA A 174 -5.81 4.23 24.55
N ARG A 175 -4.55 4.23 25.01
CA ARG A 175 -4.19 3.60 26.28
C ARG A 175 -4.68 4.39 27.48
N ARG A 176 -4.64 5.74 27.41
CA ARG A 176 -5.20 6.59 28.46
C ARG A 176 -6.71 6.41 28.59
N SER A 177 -7.44 6.38 27.47
CA SER A 177 -8.90 6.16 27.50
C SER A 177 -9.27 4.78 28.05
N ALA A 178 -8.45 3.76 27.79
CA ALA A 178 -8.59 2.42 28.32
C ALA A 178 -7.99 2.21 29.73
N GLN A 179 -7.47 3.27 30.37
CA GLN A 179 -6.82 3.21 31.69
C GLN A 179 -5.68 2.18 31.80
N LEU A 180 -4.96 1.98 30.70
CA LEU A 180 -3.84 1.03 30.63
C LEU A 180 -2.54 1.65 31.15
N PRO A 181 -1.61 0.84 31.69
CA PRO A 181 -0.35 1.34 32.20
C PRO A 181 0.48 2.03 31.11
N PRO A 182 1.35 2.99 31.46
CA PRO A 182 2.22 3.63 30.49
C PRO A 182 3.19 2.61 29.86
N LEU A 183 3.40 2.74 28.57
CA LEU A 183 4.35 1.91 27.83
C LEU A 183 5.79 2.22 28.20
N SER A 184 6.60 1.16 28.26
CA SER A 184 8.06 1.26 28.32
C SER A 184 8.63 1.58 26.93
N GLY A 185 9.75 2.31 26.89
CA GLY A 185 10.56 2.50 25.68
C GLY A 185 10.79 3.95 25.23
N ASP A 186 11.81 4.11 24.40
CA ASP A 186 12.41 5.40 24.06
C ASP A 186 11.72 6.12 22.91
N ALA A 187 10.59 5.61 22.41
CA ALA A 187 9.87 6.26 21.31
C ALA A 187 9.39 7.70 21.62
N ARG A 188 9.34 8.07 22.91
CA ARG A 188 9.04 9.42 23.38
C ARG A 188 10.28 10.31 23.52
N GLN A 189 11.47 9.71 23.58
CA GLN A 189 12.74 10.42 23.54
C GLN A 189 13.05 10.68 22.06
N LEU A 190 12.77 11.90 21.63
CA LEU A 190 13.00 12.33 20.27
C LEU A 190 14.50 12.18 19.93
N PRO A 191 14.88 11.46 18.87
CA PRO A 191 16.16 11.76 18.24
C PRO A 191 16.00 13.15 17.63
N GLU A 192 16.77 14.12 18.14
CA GLU A 192 16.91 15.45 17.52
C GLU A 192 17.14 15.33 16.00
#